data_AF-A0A831T518-F1
#
_entry.id   AF-A0A831T518-F1
#
_cell.length_a   1.000
_cell.length_b   1.000
_cell.length_c   1.000
_cell.angle_alpha   90.00
_cell.angle_beta   90.00
_cell.angle_gamma   90.00
#
_symmetry.space_group_name_H-M   'P 1'
#
loop_
_entity.id
_entity.type
_entity.pdbx_description
1 polymer ?
#
loop_
_entity_poly.entity_id
_entity_poly.type
_entity_poly.pdbx_seq_one_letter_code
_entity_poly.pdbx_strand_id
1 'polypeptide(L)'
;MVLGHELIHAEHFTKGTANFALVDHDFVEGNIAYRETWRQEELRTTGFAPHVGRGDVTENQLRRELKQRPRATYLPRQAWQQIWP
;
A
#
# COMPACT_ATOMS: atom_id res chain seq x y z
N MET A 1 10.14 -2.13 4.87
CA MET A 1 10.82 -3.38 5.28
C MET A 1 10.66 -4.36 4.14
N VAL A 2 11.71 -5.06 3.72
CA VAL A 2 11.58 -5.97 2.56
C VAL A 2 10.99 -7.32 2.98
N LEU A 3 11.59 -8.03 3.94
CA LEU A 3 11.16 -9.40 4.28
C LEU A 3 9.69 -9.51 4.73
N GLY A 4 9.25 -8.67 5.67
CA GLY A 4 7.86 -8.72 6.15
C GLY A 4 6.83 -8.43 5.05
N HIS A 5 7.20 -7.59 4.07
CA HIS A 5 6.37 -7.27 2.91
C HIS A 5 6.22 -8.50 2.00
N GLU A 6 7.32 -9.16 1.67
CA GLU A 6 7.29 -10.38 0.84
C GLU A 6 6.55 -11.55 1.50
N LEU A 7 6.59 -11.66 2.83
CA LEU A 7 5.85 -12.72 3.54
C LEU A 7 4.33 -12.51 3.48
N ILE A 8 3.85 -11.26 3.51
CA ILE A 8 2.43 -10.95 3.33
C ILE A 8 1.99 -11.32 1.91
N HIS A 9 2.81 -11.01 0.88
CA HIS A 9 2.55 -11.48 -0.47
C HIS A 9 2.45 -13.01 -0.54
N ALA A 10 3.42 -13.72 0.06
CA ALA A 10 3.40 -15.19 0.08
C ALA A 10 2.11 -15.75 0.71
N GLU A 11 1.58 -15.09 1.76
CA GLU A 11 0.29 -15.44 2.34
C GLU A 11 -0.87 -15.22 1.36
N HIS A 12 -0.95 -14.06 0.71
CA HIS A 12 -2.00 -13.78 -0.28
C HIS A 12 -1.96 -14.74 -1.46
N PHE A 13 -0.76 -15.10 -1.94
CA PHE A 13 -0.54 -16.12 -2.96
C PHE A 13 -1.00 -17.50 -2.50
N THR A 14 -0.63 -17.91 -1.29
CA THR A 14 -1.02 -19.21 -0.72
C THR A 14 -2.53 -19.32 -0.57
N LYS A 15 -3.21 -18.22 -0.23
CA LYS A 15 -4.67 -18.13 -0.16
C LYS A 15 -5.36 -18.00 -1.53
N GLY A 16 -4.61 -17.79 -2.60
CA GLY A 16 -5.16 -17.58 -3.96
C GLY A 16 -5.93 -16.26 -4.10
N THR A 17 -5.61 -15.24 -3.29
CA THR A 17 -6.31 -13.94 -3.28
C THR A 17 -5.50 -12.78 -3.85
N ALA A 18 -4.29 -13.05 -4.33
CA ALA A 18 -3.42 -12.02 -4.89
C ALA A 18 -4.01 -11.42 -6.17
N ASN A 19 -3.96 -10.09 -6.30
CA ASN A 19 -4.48 -9.36 -7.47
C ASN A 19 -3.50 -8.31 -8.01
N PHE A 20 -3.03 -8.50 -9.24
CA PHE A 20 -2.02 -7.64 -9.88
C PHE A 20 -2.60 -6.55 -10.78
N ALA A 21 -3.92 -6.36 -10.80
CA ALA A 21 -4.54 -5.26 -11.53
C ALA A 21 -4.00 -3.91 -11.05
N LEU A 22 -3.89 -2.95 -11.98
CA LEU A 22 -3.58 -1.57 -11.63
C LEU A 22 -4.82 -0.90 -11.06
N VAL A 23 -4.66 -0.23 -9.92
CA VAL A 23 -5.72 0.52 -9.22
C VAL A 23 -5.17 1.82 -8.67
N ASP A 24 -6.06 2.79 -8.44
CA ASP A 24 -5.71 4.09 -7.88
C ASP A 24 -5.59 4.04 -6.35
N HIS A 25 -4.67 4.85 -5.83
CA HIS A 25 -4.52 5.16 -4.42
C HIS A 25 -4.35 6.67 -4.24
N ASP A 26 -5.31 7.27 -3.53
CA ASP A 26 -5.34 8.71 -3.27
C ASP A 26 -4.81 9.00 -1.86
N PHE A 27 -3.97 10.03 -1.72
CA PHE A 27 -3.37 10.44 -0.46
C PHE A 27 -3.12 11.96 -0.43
N VAL A 28 -2.76 12.48 0.75
CA VAL A 28 -2.49 13.92 0.94
C VAL A 28 -1.06 14.13 1.44
N GLU A 29 -0.35 15.09 0.84
CA GLU A 29 0.93 15.59 1.32
C GLU A 29 0.88 17.12 1.39
N GLY A 30 1.07 17.70 2.59
CA GLY A 30 1.14 19.15 2.77
C GLY A 30 -0.10 19.90 2.27
N ASN A 31 -1.30 19.35 2.51
CA ASN A 31 -2.62 19.80 2.04
C ASN A 31 -2.91 19.63 0.55
N ILE A 32 -1.97 19.09 -0.24
CA ILE A 32 -2.20 18.79 -1.66
C ILE A 32 -2.61 17.32 -1.77
N ALA A 33 -3.70 17.06 -2.49
CA ALA A 33 -4.16 15.71 -2.78
C ALA A 33 -3.45 15.16 -4.03
N TYR A 34 -2.95 13.95 -3.91
CA TYR A 34 -2.26 13.23 -4.97
C TYR A 34 -2.90 11.86 -5.20
N ARG A 35 -2.65 11.31 -6.37
CA ARG A 35 -2.97 9.96 -6.79
C ARG A 35 -1.73 9.25 -7.28
N GLU A 36 -1.62 7.97 -6.93
CA GLU A 36 -0.71 7.03 -7.56
C GLU A 36 -1.51 5.83 -8.11
N THR A 37 -1.16 5.35 -9.30
CA THR A 37 -1.77 4.14 -9.89
C THR A 37 -0.74 3.03 -9.85
N TRP A 38 -1.02 1.96 -9.09
CA TRP A 38 -0.09 0.84 -8.94
C TRP A 38 -0.82 -0.48 -8.76
N ARG A 39 -0.06 -1.58 -8.64
CA ARG A 39 -0.63 -2.93 -8.49
C ARG A 39 -1.43 -3.00 -7.19
N GLN A 40 -2.67 -3.48 -7.26
CA GLN A 40 -3.55 -3.63 -6.11
C GLN A 40 -2.89 -4.45 -4.99
N GLU A 41 -2.20 -5.53 -5.35
CA GLU A 41 -1.50 -6.40 -4.40
C GLU A 41 -0.46 -5.64 -3.56
N GLU A 42 0.28 -4.71 -4.15
CA GLU A 42 1.29 -3.90 -3.47
C GLU A 42 0.63 -2.90 -2.51
N LEU A 43 -0.47 -2.28 -2.94
CA LEU A 43 -1.24 -1.32 -2.14
C LEU A 43 -1.95 -2.02 -0.96
N ARG A 44 -2.53 -3.20 -1.20
CA ARG A 44 -3.13 -4.09 -0.18
C ARG A 44 -2.09 -4.53 0.84
N THR A 45 -0.97 -5.09 0.40
CA THR A 45 0.13 -5.54 1.27
C THR A 45 0.70 -4.41 2.10
N THR A 46 0.85 -3.21 1.52
CA THR A 46 1.34 -2.05 2.26
C THR A 46 0.36 -1.61 3.36
N GLY A 47 -0.94 -1.78 3.12
CA GLY A 47 -2.00 -1.43 4.06
C GLY A 47 -2.77 -0.16 3.69
N PHE A 48 -2.93 0.11 2.39
CA PHE A 48 -3.67 1.27 1.90
C PHE A 48 -5.15 0.94 1.68
N ALA A 49 -6.03 1.69 2.34
CA ALA A 49 -7.46 1.61 2.10
C ALA A 49 -7.82 2.15 0.70
N PRO A 50 -8.86 1.64 0.03
CA PRO A 50 -9.77 0.56 0.45
C PRO A 50 -9.26 -0.85 0.09
N HIS A 51 -8.00 -0.99 -0.34
CA HIS A 51 -7.48 -2.23 -0.94
C HIS A 51 -7.23 -3.36 0.07
N VAL A 52 -7.16 -3.04 1.36
CA VAL A 52 -6.93 -4.01 2.45
C VAL A 52 -8.15 -4.91 2.67
N GLY A 53 -7.91 -6.22 2.65
CA GLY A 53 -8.92 -7.23 2.96
C GLY A 53 -9.12 -7.42 4.46
N ARG A 54 -10.30 -7.92 4.84
CA ARG A 54 -10.61 -8.23 6.24
C ARG A 54 -9.67 -9.31 6.77
N GLY A 55 -8.93 -8.99 7.82
CA GLY A 55 -8.02 -9.92 8.49
C GLY A 55 -6.63 -9.99 7.86
N ASP A 56 -6.33 -9.16 6.86
CA ASP A 56 -4.98 -9.04 6.34
C ASP A 56 -4.02 -8.47 7.40
N VAL A 57 -2.82 -9.05 7.45
CA VAL A 57 -1.65 -8.39 8.05
C VAL A 57 -1.07 -7.44 7.00
N THR A 58 -0.70 -6.22 7.41
CA THR A 58 -0.16 -5.21 6.47
C THR A 58 1.22 -4.72 6.87
N GLU A 59 2.02 -4.24 5.90
CA GLU A 59 3.32 -3.64 6.19
C GLU A 59 3.17 -2.50 7.20
N ASN A 60 2.14 -1.65 7.07
CA ASN A 60 1.89 -0.55 7.99
C ASN A 60 1.57 -1.01 9.43
N GLN A 61 0.92 -2.16 9.62
CA GLN A 61 0.76 -2.77 10.95
C GLN A 61 2.12 -3.21 11.52
N LEU A 62 2.91 -3.95 10.75
CA LEU A 62 4.25 -4.39 11.16
C LEU A 62 5.18 -3.21 11.47
N ARG A 63 5.12 -2.14 10.66
CA ARG A 63 5.87 -0.90 10.90
C ARG A 63 5.51 -0.28 12.23
N ARG A 64 4.22 -0.21 12.57
CA ARG A 64 3.75 0.30 13.85
C ARG A 64 4.28 -0.52 15.03
N GLU A 65 4.23 -1.85 14.93
CA GLU A 65 4.77 -2.74 15.97
C GLU A 65 6.26 -2.53 16.19
N LEU A 66 7.01 -2.32 15.10
CA LEU A 66 8.45 -2.06 15.14
C LEU A 66 8.82 -0.58 15.34
N LYS A 67 7.86 0.28 15.69
CA LYS A 67 8.07 1.72 15.92
C LYS A 67 8.66 2.46 14.70
N GLN A 68 8.41 1.97 13.50
CA GLN A 68 8.74 2.63 12.23
C GLN A 68 7.57 3.51 11.78
N ARG A 69 7.89 4.57 11.02
CA ARG A 69 6.85 5.41 10.39
C ARG A 69 6.08 4.58 9.35
N PRO A 70 4.74 4.66 9.33
CA PRO A 70 3.95 4.03 8.28
C PRO A 70 4.29 4.64 6.92
N ARG A 71 4.13 3.87 5.86
CA ARG A 71 4.12 4.39 4.50
C ARG A 71 2.81 5.12 4.27
N ALA A 72 2.89 6.24 3.57
CA ALA A 72 1.73 6.99 3.07
C ALA A 72 1.54 6.83 1.56
N THR A 73 2.57 6.36 0.85
CA THR A 73 2.59 6.15 -0.61
C THR A 73 3.45 4.93 -0.93
N TYR A 74 3.24 4.34 -2.11
CA TYR A 74 4.08 3.26 -2.63
C TYR A 74 5.14 3.80 -3.59
N LEU A 75 4.73 4.64 -4.53
CA LEU A 75 5.57 5.14 -5.61
C LEU A 75 6.34 6.40 -5.17
N PRO A 76 7.46 6.71 -5.85
CA PRO A 76 8.21 7.93 -5.58
C PRO A 76 7.46 9.16 -6.11
N ARG A 77 7.78 10.33 -5.54
CA ARG A 77 7.07 11.61 -5.78
C ARG A 77 6.91 11.99 -7.24
N GLN A 78 7.86 11.60 -8.10
CA GLN A 78 7.83 11.89 -9.54
C GLN A 78 6.69 11.16 -10.28
N ALA A 79 6.13 10.11 -9.70
CA ALA A 79 5.03 9.34 -10.28
C ALA A 79 3.65 9.74 -9.74
N TRP A 80 3.59 10.71 -8.81
CA TRP A 80 2.34 11.17 -8.24
C TRP A 80 1.66 12.17 -9.16
N GLN A 81 0.35 12.01 -9.31
CA GLN A 81 -0.49 12.94 -10.05
C GLN A 81 -1.25 13.81 -9.04
N GLN A 82 -1.08 15.12 -9.11
CA GLN A 82 -1.91 16.03 -8.32
C GLN A 82 -3.35 15.95 -8.83
N ILE A 83 -4.31 15.72 -7.92
CA ILE A 83 -5.73 15.56 -8.27
C ILE A 83 -6.62 16.72 -7.78
N TRP A 84 -6.14 17.53 -6.83
CA TRP A 84 -6.82 18.76 -6.39
C TRP A 84 -5.80 19.88 -6.08
N PRO A 85 -6.18 21.16 -6.26
CA PRO A 85 -5.36 22.32 -5.90
C PRO A 85 -5.14 22.45 -4.39
#